data_AF-A0A663DY89-F1
#
_entry.id   AF-A0A663DY89-F1
#
_cell.length_a   1.000
_cell.length_b   1.000
_cell.length_c   1.000
_cell.angle_alpha   90.00
_cell.angle_beta   90.00
_cell.angle_gamma   90.00
#
_symmetry.space_group_name_H-M   'P 1'
#
loop_
_entity.id
_entity.type
_entity.pdbx_description
1 polymer ?
#
loop_
_entity_poly.entity_id
_entity_poly.type
_entity_poly.pdbx_seq_one_letter_code
_entity_poly.pdbx_strand_id
1 'polypeptide(L)'
;MTPGTPQTPALLHGVTGPPQLPEQAESIPQQGQDPRDPHFYPQRMPMPQDTHSPHLYPWTGLMTQNDPPSPQLCPSEGFGTPGTPTVPSSSPGRGCSGPQEPHSPSSLPTIAVSYGHLEGDVRWRRLFSATRFFLRIDGGGGVEGTRWRERPGSIVEIRSVRVGVVAIRAVHTGFYLAMNKQGRLYGSKEFSPNCKFTERIEENGYNTYASLRWRHRGRPMFLSLNSKGRPQRGGKTRRQHLSTHFLPMLVS
;
A
#
# COMPACT_ATOMS: atom_id res chain seq x y z
N MET A 1 72.93 3.15 -33.14
CA MET A 1 72.39 4.18 -34.06
C MET A 1 73.04 3.91 -35.40
N THR A 2 72.43 3.42 -36.47
CA THR A 2 71.04 3.33 -36.95
C THR A 2 70.94 2.13 -37.90
N PRO A 3 69.89 1.28 -37.87
CA PRO A 3 69.60 0.37 -38.97
C PRO A 3 68.85 1.12 -40.08
N GLY A 4 69.29 0.91 -41.32
CA GLY A 4 68.75 1.52 -42.52
C GLY A 4 67.35 1.04 -42.87
N THR A 5 66.54 1.99 -43.33
CA THR A 5 65.17 1.81 -43.82
C THR A 5 65.16 1.00 -45.12
N PRO A 6 64.38 -0.09 -45.22
CA PRO A 6 64.01 -0.67 -46.49
C PRO A 6 62.74 -0.01 -47.04
N GLN A 7 62.80 0.41 -48.30
CA GLN A 7 61.67 0.92 -49.08
C GLN A 7 60.73 -0.23 -49.51
N THR A 8 59.46 0.13 -49.64
CA THR A 8 58.28 -0.66 -50.00
C THR A 8 58.34 -1.26 -51.42
N PRO A 9 57.56 -2.32 -51.68
CA PRO A 9 56.77 -2.33 -52.91
C PRO A 9 55.27 -2.50 -52.63
N ALA A 10 54.50 -1.74 -53.41
CA ALA A 10 53.04 -1.65 -53.39
C ALA A 10 52.36 -2.96 -53.80
N LEU A 11 51.24 -3.28 -53.16
CA LEU A 11 50.31 -4.33 -53.58
C LEU A 11 48.85 -3.89 -53.35
N LEU A 12 48.22 -3.55 -54.47
CA LEU A 12 46.84 -3.74 -54.90
C LEU A 12 45.67 -3.54 -53.91
N HIS A 13 44.87 -2.52 -54.26
CA HIS A 13 43.46 -2.29 -54.00
C HIS A 13 42.64 -3.44 -53.38
N GLY A 14 42.16 -3.20 -52.16
CA GLY A 14 41.01 -3.86 -51.56
C GLY A 14 40.21 -2.84 -50.75
N VAL A 15 39.29 -2.13 -51.40
CA VAL A 15 38.34 -1.24 -50.73
C VAL A 15 37.27 -2.11 -50.07
N THR A 16 37.50 -2.52 -48.82
CA THR A 16 36.42 -3.02 -47.96
C THR A 16 35.78 -1.82 -47.28
N GLY A 17 34.63 -1.39 -47.82
CA GLY A 17 33.76 -0.42 -47.16
C GLY A 17 33.23 -0.95 -45.82
N PRO A 18 32.73 -0.05 -44.94
CA PRO A 18 32.12 -0.46 -43.68
C PRO A 18 30.92 -1.39 -43.93
N PRO A 19 30.67 -2.38 -43.06
CA PRO A 19 29.51 -3.25 -43.20
C PRO A 19 28.23 -2.40 -43.18
N GLN A 20 27.53 -2.36 -44.31
CA GLN A 20 26.17 -1.83 -44.34
C GLN A 20 25.29 -2.73 -43.49
N LEU A 21 24.76 -2.15 -42.41
CA LEU A 21 23.63 -2.67 -41.66
C LEU A 21 22.47 -2.91 -42.63
N PRO A 22 21.77 -4.06 -42.60
CA PRO A 22 20.52 -4.19 -43.32
C PRO A 22 19.48 -3.25 -42.69
N GLU A 23 19.22 -2.15 -43.40
CA GLU A 23 18.07 -1.28 -43.23
C GLU A 23 16.82 -2.08 -43.64
N GLN A 24 16.18 -2.71 -42.66
CA GLN A 24 14.75 -3.04 -42.72
C GLN A 24 14.08 -2.42 -41.51
N ALA A 25 13.75 -1.14 -41.68
CA ALA A 25 12.68 -0.51 -40.93
C ALA A 25 11.34 -1.04 -41.48
N GLU A 26 10.94 -2.22 -41.05
CA GLU A 26 9.52 -2.56 -41.08
C GLU A 26 8.83 -1.68 -40.04
N SER A 27 8.15 -0.67 -40.57
CA SER A 27 7.20 0.18 -39.87
C SER A 27 6.12 -0.69 -39.22
N ILE A 28 6.33 -1.07 -37.96
CA ILE A 28 5.24 -1.54 -37.10
C ILE A 28 4.32 -0.33 -36.93
N PRO A 29 3.05 -0.38 -37.37
CA PRO A 29 2.13 0.71 -37.11
C PRO A 29 2.01 0.83 -35.59
N GLN A 30 2.45 1.97 -35.04
CA GLN A 30 2.04 2.38 -33.71
C GLN A 30 0.53 2.51 -33.75
N GLN A 31 -0.19 1.46 -33.34
CA GLN A 31 -1.58 1.57 -33.00
C GLN A 31 -1.66 2.62 -31.90
N GLY A 32 -2.20 3.78 -32.25
CA GLY A 32 -2.54 4.83 -31.31
C GLY A 32 -3.44 4.23 -30.24
N GLN A 33 -2.87 4.04 -29.05
CA GLN A 33 -3.62 3.63 -27.88
C GLN A 33 -4.46 4.83 -27.45
N ASP A 34 -5.73 4.88 -27.89
CA ASP A 34 -6.68 5.90 -27.47
C ASP A 34 -6.89 5.77 -25.95
N PRO A 35 -6.59 6.80 -25.14
CA PRO A 35 -6.81 6.80 -23.70
C PRO A 35 -8.29 6.68 -23.28
N ARG A 36 -9.22 6.60 -24.26
CA ARG A 36 -10.66 6.48 -24.07
C ARG A 36 -11.21 5.09 -24.38
N ASP A 37 -10.38 4.11 -24.74
CA ASP A 37 -10.84 2.73 -24.98
C ASP A 37 -11.46 2.10 -23.71
N PRO A 38 -12.77 1.80 -23.69
CA PRO A 38 -13.44 1.16 -22.57
C PRO A 38 -13.07 -0.32 -22.39
N HIS A 39 -12.27 -0.91 -23.28
CA HIS A 39 -11.76 -2.28 -23.17
C HIS A 39 -10.40 -2.39 -22.45
N PHE A 40 -9.80 -1.27 -22.04
CA PHE A 40 -8.52 -1.26 -21.31
C PHE A 40 -8.66 -1.49 -19.78
N TYR A 41 -9.88 -1.67 -19.26
CA TYR A 41 -10.05 -2.12 -17.88
C TYR A 41 -9.81 -3.63 -17.81
N PRO A 42 -9.00 -4.13 -16.87
CA PRO A 42 -9.07 -5.54 -16.55
C PRO A 42 -10.52 -5.83 -16.15
N GLN A 43 -11.16 -6.71 -16.92
CA GLN A 43 -12.47 -7.27 -16.61
C GLN A 43 -12.50 -7.65 -15.14
N ARG A 44 -13.59 -7.27 -14.48
CA ARG A 44 -13.93 -7.66 -13.11
C ARG A 44 -13.63 -9.16 -12.99
N MET A 45 -12.60 -9.53 -12.24
CA MET A 45 -12.29 -10.95 -12.04
C MET A 45 -13.56 -11.60 -11.50
N PRO A 46 -14.08 -12.67 -12.14
CA PRO A 46 -15.24 -13.36 -11.62
C PRO A 46 -14.86 -13.94 -10.27
N MET A 47 -15.67 -13.64 -9.26
CA MET A 47 -15.62 -14.36 -7.99
C MET A 47 -15.78 -15.86 -8.30
N PRO A 48 -15.02 -16.75 -7.64
CA PRO A 48 -15.27 -18.18 -7.77
C PRO A 48 -16.73 -18.44 -7.39
N GLN A 49 -17.49 -18.99 -8.33
CA GLN A 49 -18.84 -19.45 -8.04
C GLN A 49 -18.70 -20.78 -7.31
N ASP A 50 -19.01 -20.77 -6.01
CA ASP A 50 -19.15 -21.99 -5.23
C ASP A 50 -20.31 -22.80 -5.83
N THR A 51 -19.96 -23.85 -6.56
CA THR A 51 -20.88 -24.89 -7.00
C THR A 51 -21.30 -25.73 -5.81
N HIS A 52 -22.30 -25.32 -5.05
CA HIS A 52 -23.07 -26.24 -4.21
C HIS A 52 -24.52 -25.77 -4.08
N SER A 53 -25.39 -26.44 -4.84
CA SER A 53 -26.79 -26.67 -4.46
C SER A 53 -26.86 -28.18 -4.20
N PRO A 54 -27.54 -28.68 -3.14
CA PRO A 54 -29.00 -28.68 -3.15
C PRO A 54 -29.71 -28.51 -1.79
N HIS A 55 -30.92 -27.93 -1.87
CA HIS A 55 -32.16 -28.32 -1.17
C HIS A 55 -32.43 -28.07 0.34
N LEU A 56 -33.59 -27.43 0.57
CA LEU A 56 -34.52 -27.44 1.73
C LEU A 56 -34.06 -26.60 2.95
N TYR A 57 -34.78 -25.59 3.47
CA TYR A 57 -36.21 -25.48 3.81
C TYR A 57 -36.71 -24.01 3.82
N PRO A 58 -38.03 -23.75 3.75
CA PRO A 58 -38.61 -22.42 3.99
C PRO A 58 -39.03 -22.26 5.45
N TRP A 59 -38.67 -21.14 6.09
CA TRP A 59 -39.33 -20.68 7.32
C TRP A 59 -39.62 -19.18 7.23
N THR A 60 -40.85 -18.87 6.87
CA THR A 60 -41.52 -17.62 7.24
C THR A 60 -42.05 -17.77 8.67
N GLY A 61 -41.74 -16.85 9.58
CA GLY A 61 -42.46 -16.79 10.85
C GLY A 61 -41.79 -16.06 12.00
N LEU A 62 -42.39 -14.93 12.34
CA LEU A 62 -42.52 -14.34 13.68
C LEU A 62 -41.38 -13.49 14.27
N MET A 63 -41.73 -12.21 14.38
CA MET A 63 -41.27 -11.24 15.36
C MET A 63 -41.16 -11.86 16.76
N THR A 64 -40.02 -11.66 17.43
CA THR A 64 -40.01 -11.26 18.85
C THR A 64 -38.79 -10.39 19.12
N GLN A 65 -39.08 -9.32 19.84
CA GLN A 65 -38.26 -8.22 20.29
C GLN A 65 -37.33 -8.72 21.41
N ASN A 66 -36.04 -8.41 21.36
CA ASN A 66 -35.14 -8.47 22.51
C ASN A 66 -33.94 -7.53 22.27
N ASP A 67 -34.13 -6.26 22.63
CA ASP A 67 -33.04 -5.31 22.84
C ASP A 67 -32.27 -5.68 24.12
N PRO A 68 -30.92 -5.65 24.12
CA PRO A 68 -30.14 -5.79 25.34
C PRO A 68 -30.19 -4.50 26.20
N PRO A 69 -30.28 -4.60 27.54
CA PRO A 69 -30.39 -3.41 28.39
C PRO A 69 -29.06 -2.65 28.51
N SER A 70 -29.16 -1.32 28.43
CA SER A 70 -28.10 -0.34 28.69
C SER A 70 -27.53 -0.46 30.12
N PRO A 71 -26.21 -0.27 30.33
CA PRO A 71 -25.62 -0.26 31.66
C PRO A 71 -25.97 1.03 32.44
N GLN A 72 -26.43 0.87 33.67
CA GLN A 72 -26.72 1.96 34.60
C GLN A 72 -25.45 2.63 35.13
N LEU A 73 -25.53 3.96 35.26
CA LEU A 73 -24.57 4.84 35.92
C LEU A 73 -24.83 4.83 37.44
N CYS A 74 -23.80 4.58 38.26
CA CYS A 74 -23.85 4.81 39.70
C CYS A 74 -23.56 6.28 40.04
N PRO A 75 -24.32 6.93 40.95
CA PRO A 75 -24.02 8.29 41.41
C PRO A 75 -23.04 8.32 42.60
N SER A 76 -22.39 9.48 42.71
CA SER A 76 -21.44 9.96 43.73
C SER A 76 -22.10 10.30 45.07
N GLU A 77 -21.35 10.21 46.18
CA GLU A 77 -21.14 11.13 47.35
C GLU A 77 -20.11 10.43 48.28
N GLY A 78 -19.20 11.00 49.08
CA GLY A 78 -18.85 12.36 49.49
C GLY A 78 -17.58 12.34 50.38
N PHE A 79 -17.20 13.53 50.83
CA PHE A 79 -16.02 14.03 51.56
C PHE A 79 -15.37 13.22 52.72
N GLY A 80 -14.04 13.40 52.86
CA GLY A 80 -13.28 13.26 54.13
C GLY A 80 -11.74 13.16 53.97
N THR A 81 -10.99 14.16 54.46
CA THR A 81 -9.51 14.21 54.59
C THR A 81 -9.11 14.23 56.09
N PRO A 82 -7.83 14.33 56.50
CA PRO A 82 -6.67 13.45 56.26
C PRO A 82 -6.03 12.96 57.59
N GLY A 83 -5.23 11.87 57.54
CA GLY A 83 -4.37 11.47 58.67
C GLY A 83 -3.39 10.34 58.31
N THR A 84 -2.09 10.60 58.40
CA THR A 84 -0.94 9.68 58.25
C THR A 84 -0.28 9.43 59.63
N PRO A 85 0.78 8.59 59.76
CA PRO A 85 1.03 7.25 59.24
C PRO A 85 1.49 6.28 60.36
N THR A 86 1.40 4.95 60.18
CA THR A 86 2.27 4.02 60.95
C THR A 86 2.51 2.73 60.17
N VAL A 87 3.79 2.40 59.97
CA VAL A 87 4.32 1.10 59.50
C VAL A 87 4.79 0.34 60.75
N PRO A 88 4.83 -1.01 60.76
CA PRO A 88 6.10 -1.66 60.45
C PRO A 88 5.99 -2.98 59.66
N SER A 89 7.17 -3.44 59.27
CA SER A 89 7.54 -4.60 58.45
C SER A 89 7.17 -5.97 59.03
N SER A 90 7.04 -6.96 58.14
CA SER A 90 7.90 -8.16 58.03
C SER A 90 7.15 -9.35 57.41
N SER A 91 7.70 -9.89 56.31
CA SER A 91 7.42 -11.23 55.74
C SER A 91 8.08 -12.32 56.62
N PRO A 92 7.97 -13.66 56.38
CA PRO A 92 7.53 -14.35 55.16
C PRO A 92 6.74 -15.68 55.33
N GLY A 93 6.22 -16.21 54.21
CA GLY A 93 6.24 -17.66 53.96
C GLY A 93 4.94 -18.35 53.58
N ARG A 94 4.99 -19.05 52.42
CA ARG A 94 4.26 -20.29 52.03
C ARG A 94 2.72 -20.18 51.99
N GLY A 95 2.00 -20.43 50.91
CA GLY A 95 2.19 -21.38 49.81
C GLY A 95 0.86 -22.11 49.69
N CYS A 96 0.02 -21.75 48.71
CA CYS A 96 -1.23 -22.46 48.42
C CYS A 96 -1.40 -22.62 46.91
N SER A 97 -1.48 -23.88 46.53
CA SER A 97 -1.81 -24.49 45.24
C SER A 97 -3.03 -23.86 44.54
N GLY A 98 -2.86 -23.55 43.26
CA GLY A 98 -3.94 -23.12 42.37
C GLY A 98 -4.71 -24.30 41.76
N PRO A 99 -6.00 -24.16 41.44
CA PRO A 99 -6.71 -25.08 40.56
C PRO A 99 -6.69 -24.61 39.10
N GLN A 100 -6.00 -25.42 38.29
CA GLN A 100 -6.37 -25.94 36.95
C GLN A 100 -7.30 -25.12 36.02
N GLU A 101 -6.75 -24.74 34.87
CA GLU A 101 -7.47 -24.25 33.68
C GLU A 101 -8.54 -25.23 33.17
N PRO A 102 -9.67 -24.75 32.64
CA PRO A 102 -10.47 -25.48 31.68
C PRO A 102 -10.13 -25.08 30.23
N HIS A 103 -9.43 -26.00 29.58
CA HIS A 103 -9.62 -26.48 28.20
C HIS A 103 -10.16 -25.51 27.14
N SER A 104 -9.28 -25.20 26.18
CA SER A 104 -9.58 -24.51 24.93
C SER A 104 -10.57 -25.30 24.05
N PRO A 105 -11.67 -24.68 23.57
CA PRO A 105 -12.44 -25.26 22.48
C PRO A 105 -11.79 -24.91 21.14
N SER A 106 -11.25 -25.95 20.51
CA SER A 106 -11.32 -26.21 19.06
C SER A 106 -11.19 -25.01 18.11
N SER A 107 -10.01 -24.92 17.50
CA SER A 107 -9.72 -24.17 16.29
C SER A 107 -10.73 -24.47 15.18
N LEU A 108 -11.67 -23.55 14.94
CA LEU A 108 -12.36 -23.47 13.66
C LEU A 108 -11.32 -23.18 12.57
N PRO A 109 -11.43 -23.79 11.38
CA PRO A 109 -10.56 -23.43 10.27
C PRO A 109 -10.90 -22.00 9.90
N THR A 110 -10.04 -21.05 10.28
CA THR A 110 -10.04 -19.75 9.63
C THR A 110 -9.69 -20.03 8.19
N ILE A 111 -10.69 -19.97 7.30
CA ILE A 111 -10.43 -19.85 5.86
C ILE A 111 -9.70 -18.53 5.72
N ALA A 112 -8.38 -18.58 5.84
CA ALA A 112 -7.51 -17.51 5.43
C ALA A 112 -7.73 -17.43 3.92
N VAL A 113 -8.57 -16.48 3.50
CA VAL A 113 -8.62 -16.04 2.11
C VAL A 113 -7.18 -15.67 1.78
N SER A 114 -6.50 -16.51 1.00
CA SER A 114 -5.13 -16.26 0.59
C SER A 114 -5.15 -15.03 -0.30
N TYR A 115 -4.88 -13.89 0.30
CA TYR A 115 -4.47 -12.72 -0.44
C TYR A 115 -3.01 -12.96 -0.82
N GLY A 116 -2.75 -13.76 -1.88
CA GLY A 116 -1.38 -13.94 -2.40
C GLY A 116 -0.70 -12.63 -2.79
N HIS A 117 -1.46 -11.52 -2.89
CA HIS A 117 -0.94 -10.17 -3.07
C HIS A 117 -0.54 -9.46 -1.76
N LEU A 118 -0.90 -9.99 -0.59
CA LEU A 118 -0.50 -9.60 0.77
C LEU A 118 0.57 -10.55 1.35
N GLU A 119 0.77 -11.73 0.73
CA GLU A 119 1.86 -12.64 1.06
C GLU A 119 3.21 -12.04 0.63
N GLY A 120 4.16 -12.03 1.56
CA GLY A 120 5.49 -11.44 1.40
C GLY A 120 5.64 -10.11 2.14
N ASP A 121 6.70 -9.99 2.93
CA ASP A 121 7.12 -8.77 3.63
C ASP A 121 7.28 -7.57 2.66
N VAL A 122 7.50 -7.86 1.37
CA VAL A 122 7.82 -6.90 0.31
C VAL A 122 6.95 -7.14 -0.93
N ARG A 123 6.22 -6.10 -1.39
CA ARG A 123 5.28 -6.18 -2.53
C ARG A 123 5.65 -5.14 -3.60
N TRP A 124 6.10 -5.59 -4.78
CA TRP A 124 6.40 -4.68 -5.90
C TRP A 124 5.12 -4.42 -6.71
N ARG A 125 4.71 -3.15 -6.79
CA ARG A 125 3.42 -2.74 -7.34
C ARG A 125 3.53 -1.41 -8.08
N ARG A 126 2.48 -1.10 -8.83
CA ARG A 126 2.14 0.27 -9.23
C ARG A 126 0.87 0.68 -8.49
N LEU A 127 0.83 1.87 -7.90
CA LEU A 127 -0.39 2.39 -7.26
C LEU A 127 -1.19 3.20 -8.28
N PHE A 128 -2.25 2.60 -8.81
CA PHE A 128 -3.14 3.24 -9.77
C PHE A 128 -4.30 3.94 -9.05
N SER A 129 -4.34 5.27 -9.10
CA SER A 129 -5.40 6.05 -8.49
C SER A 129 -6.73 5.90 -9.24
N ALA A 130 -7.84 5.92 -8.49
CA ALA A 130 -9.18 6.01 -9.08
C ALA A 130 -9.37 7.26 -9.96
N THR A 131 -8.52 8.29 -9.81
CA THR A 131 -8.48 9.46 -10.72
C THR A 131 -7.69 9.23 -12.01
N ARG A 132 -7.30 7.98 -12.30
CA ARG A 132 -6.64 7.52 -13.55
C ARG A 132 -5.19 7.96 -13.70
N PHE A 133 -4.44 7.90 -12.61
CA PHE A 133 -3.00 8.18 -12.61
C PHE A 133 -2.25 7.12 -11.80
N PHE A 134 -1.09 6.71 -12.28
CA PHE A 134 -0.10 6.00 -11.48
C PHE A 134 0.63 6.97 -10.58
N LEU A 135 0.74 6.65 -9.30
CA LEU A 135 1.61 7.39 -8.38
C LEU A 135 3.07 7.30 -8.86
N ARG A 136 3.77 8.43 -8.83
CA ARG A 136 5.19 8.53 -9.17
C ARG A 136 5.92 9.39 -8.16
N ILE A 137 7.16 9.01 -7.85
CA ILE A 137 8.13 9.86 -7.16
C ILE A 137 9.27 10.15 -8.13
N ASP A 138 9.49 11.43 -8.45
CA ASP A 138 10.53 11.84 -9.38
C ASP A 138 11.94 11.83 -8.74
N GLY A 139 12.96 12.15 -9.55
CA GLY A 139 14.36 12.18 -9.10
C GLY A 139 14.68 13.25 -8.07
N GLY A 140 13.85 14.29 -7.95
CA GLY A 140 13.97 15.35 -6.94
C GLY A 140 13.15 15.09 -5.68
N GLY A 141 12.43 13.97 -5.59
CA GLY A 141 11.52 13.67 -4.48
C GLY A 141 10.16 14.34 -4.59
N GLY A 142 9.81 14.89 -5.75
CA GLY A 142 8.45 15.34 -6.06
C GLY A 142 7.50 14.16 -6.19
N VAL A 143 6.29 14.30 -5.65
CA VAL A 143 5.23 13.29 -5.73
C VAL A 143 4.14 13.78 -6.68
N GLU A 144 3.81 12.97 -7.67
CA GLU A 144 2.81 13.32 -8.69
C GLU A 144 2.14 12.07 -9.27
N GLY A 145 1.10 12.30 -10.08
CA GLY A 145 0.44 11.29 -10.87
C GLY A 145 0.91 11.32 -12.33
N THR A 146 1.14 10.15 -12.92
CA THR A 146 1.47 9.99 -14.33
C THR A 146 0.49 9.08 -15.03
N ARG A 147 0.20 9.33 -16.31
CA ARG A 147 -0.60 8.41 -17.15
C ARG A 147 0.24 7.31 -17.78
N TRP A 148 1.56 7.46 -17.76
CA TRP A 148 2.50 6.58 -18.44
C TRP A 148 2.88 5.41 -17.53
N ARG A 149 2.25 4.26 -17.74
CA ARG A 149 2.50 3.01 -16.97
C ARG A 149 3.95 2.55 -17.03
N GLU A 150 4.59 2.73 -18.18
CA GLU A 150 5.95 2.24 -18.47
C GLU A 150 7.05 3.07 -17.81
N ARG A 151 6.72 4.23 -17.21
CA ARG A 151 7.73 5.06 -16.54
C ARG A 151 8.29 4.34 -15.31
N PRO A 152 9.62 4.14 -15.19
CA PRO A 152 10.24 3.42 -14.08
C PRO A 152 9.92 3.99 -12.70
N GLY A 153 9.76 5.32 -12.60
CA GLY A 153 9.44 6.00 -11.34
C GLY A 153 8.05 5.72 -10.76
N SER A 154 7.20 4.97 -11.47
CA SER A 154 5.87 4.54 -10.99
C SER A 154 5.88 3.22 -10.24
N ILE A 155 6.99 2.48 -10.28
CA ILE A 155 7.15 1.21 -9.58
C ILE A 155 7.53 1.49 -8.13
N VAL A 156 6.73 0.95 -7.20
CA VAL A 156 6.93 1.08 -5.77
C VAL A 156 7.06 -0.28 -5.11
N GLU A 157 7.93 -0.32 -4.12
CA GLU A 157 8.02 -1.38 -3.13
C GLU A 157 7.13 -0.99 -1.94
N ILE A 158 6.16 -1.84 -1.61
CA ILE A 158 5.32 -1.69 -0.42
C ILE A 158 5.81 -2.71 0.60
N ARG A 159 6.34 -2.24 1.73
CA ARG A 159 6.76 -3.09 2.85
C ARG A 159 5.83 -2.97 4.03
N SER A 160 5.54 -4.09 4.68
CA SER A 160 4.81 -4.09 5.94
C SER A 160 5.73 -3.58 7.06
N VAL A 161 5.30 -2.57 7.81
CA VAL A 161 6.01 -2.10 9.02
C VAL A 161 5.45 -2.80 10.25
N ARG A 162 4.14 -3.04 10.25
CA ARG A 162 3.36 -3.84 11.21
C ARG A 162 1.97 -4.05 10.61
N VAL A 163 1.12 -4.82 11.28
CA VAL A 163 -0.26 -5.08 10.83
C VAL A 163 -0.98 -3.78 10.44
N GLY A 164 -1.44 -3.72 9.19
CA GLY A 164 -2.17 -2.59 8.61
C GLY A 164 -1.35 -1.31 8.40
N VAL A 165 -0.04 -1.31 8.61
CA VAL A 165 0.84 -0.15 8.40
C VAL A 165 1.95 -0.49 7.42
N VAL A 166 2.10 0.33 6.39
CA VAL A 166 3.08 0.13 5.32
C VAL A 166 4.04 1.31 5.20
N ALA A 167 5.21 1.00 4.63
CA ALA A 167 6.11 1.96 4.02
C ALA A 167 6.08 1.75 2.50
N ILE A 168 6.05 2.84 1.74
CA ILE A 168 6.02 2.80 0.27
C ILE A 168 7.30 3.47 -0.23
N ARG A 169 8.10 2.77 -1.01
CA ARG A 169 9.38 3.24 -1.53
C ARG A 169 9.41 3.16 -3.05
N ALA A 170 9.73 4.25 -3.73
CA ALA A 170 9.96 4.22 -5.18
C ALA A 170 11.22 3.41 -5.47
N VAL A 171 11.10 2.35 -6.27
CA VAL A 171 12.20 1.41 -6.55
C VAL A 171 13.34 2.12 -7.27
N HIS A 172 13.00 2.91 -8.30
CA HIS A 172 14.00 3.55 -9.16
C HIS A 172 14.83 4.63 -8.44
N THR A 173 14.22 5.40 -7.54
CA THR A 173 14.88 6.55 -6.91
C THR A 173 15.27 6.30 -5.45
N GLY A 174 14.78 5.20 -4.86
CA GLY A 174 14.97 4.84 -3.47
C GLY A 174 14.24 5.73 -2.47
N PHE A 175 13.47 6.73 -2.92
CA PHE A 175 12.71 7.63 -2.04
C PHE A 175 11.54 6.90 -1.38
N TYR A 176 11.39 7.04 -0.07
CA TYR A 176 10.17 6.72 0.64
C TYR A 176 9.12 7.80 0.38
N LEU A 177 7.90 7.39 0.06
CA LEU A 177 6.75 8.27 0.13
C LEU A 177 6.58 8.74 1.57
N ALA A 178 6.42 10.05 1.77
CA ALA A 178 6.26 10.63 3.09
C ALA A 178 5.19 11.73 3.07
N MET A 179 4.59 11.96 4.24
CA MET A 179 3.68 13.08 4.48
C MET A 179 4.11 13.87 5.72
N ASN A 180 4.22 15.19 5.59
CA ASN A 180 4.57 16.05 6.72
C ASN A 180 3.32 16.52 7.51
N LYS A 181 3.56 17.24 8.61
CA LYS A 181 2.50 17.77 9.50
C LYS A 181 1.48 18.66 8.78
N GLN A 182 1.91 19.39 7.74
CA GLN A 182 1.05 20.24 6.91
C GLN A 182 0.26 19.45 5.86
N GLY A 183 0.44 18.13 5.81
CA GLY A 183 -0.20 17.24 4.85
C GLY A 183 0.38 17.34 3.43
N ARG A 184 1.61 17.84 3.26
CA ARG A 184 2.29 17.82 1.95
C ARG A 184 2.94 16.45 1.75
N LEU A 185 2.72 15.87 0.57
CA LEU A 185 3.41 14.67 0.12
C LEU A 185 4.77 15.02 -0.46
N TYR A 186 5.77 14.19 -0.17
CA TYR A 186 7.13 14.35 -0.68
C TYR A 186 7.86 12.99 -0.63
N GLY A 187 8.95 12.87 -1.37
CA GLY A 187 9.90 11.77 -1.29
C GLY A 187 10.98 12.05 -0.24
N SER A 188 11.26 11.10 0.65
CA SER A 188 12.33 11.18 1.65
C SER A 188 13.37 10.09 1.41
N LYS A 189 14.67 10.43 1.43
CA LYS A 189 15.74 9.42 1.31
C LYS A 189 15.86 8.53 2.54
N GLU A 190 15.48 9.08 3.69
CA GLU A 190 15.56 8.41 4.98
C GLU A 190 14.19 7.92 5.42
N PHE A 191 14.15 6.71 5.96
CA PHE A 191 12.94 6.19 6.56
C PHE A 191 12.66 6.92 7.87
N SER A 192 11.43 7.42 8.03
CA SER A 192 11.02 8.19 9.21
C SER A 192 9.56 7.92 9.56
N PRO A 193 9.05 8.39 10.72
CA PRO A 193 7.64 8.28 11.06
C PRO A 193 6.69 8.93 10.03
N ASN A 194 7.18 9.88 9.22
CA ASN A 194 6.41 10.50 8.14
C ASN A 194 6.15 9.56 6.96
N CYS A 195 6.90 8.46 6.87
CA CYS A 195 6.84 7.46 5.80
C CYS A 195 5.86 6.30 6.10
N LYS A 196 5.22 6.32 7.27
CA LYS A 196 4.32 5.26 7.72
C LYS A 196 2.88 5.61 7.37
N PHE A 197 2.21 4.72 6.64
CA PHE A 197 0.81 4.87 6.26
C PHE A 197 -0.02 3.70 6.76
N THR A 198 -1.21 3.97 7.29
CA THR A 198 -2.22 2.93 7.50
C THR A 198 -2.83 2.57 6.15
N GLU A 199 -2.65 1.32 5.72
CA GLU A 199 -3.28 0.73 4.52
C GLU A 199 -4.63 0.11 4.91
N ARG A 200 -5.69 0.44 4.17
CA ARG A 200 -7.01 -0.18 4.33
C ARG A 200 -7.64 -0.44 2.98
N ILE A 201 -8.28 -1.59 2.85
CA ILE A 201 -9.13 -1.93 1.71
C ILE A 201 -10.50 -1.28 1.95
N GLU A 202 -10.99 -0.56 0.96
CA GLU A 202 -12.32 0.07 0.96
C GLU A 202 -13.34 -0.84 0.28
N GLU A 203 -14.63 -0.58 0.50
CA GLU A 203 -15.74 -1.39 -0.01
C GLU A 203 -15.76 -1.52 -1.54
N ASN A 204 -15.19 -0.56 -2.25
CA ASN A 204 -15.08 -0.57 -3.71
C ASN A 204 -13.85 -1.34 -4.24
N GLY A 205 -13.10 -2.02 -3.36
CA GLY A 205 -11.91 -2.80 -3.71
C GLY A 205 -10.63 -2.00 -3.90
N TYR A 206 -10.66 -0.67 -3.73
CA TYR A 206 -9.45 0.16 -3.72
C TYR A 206 -8.86 0.24 -2.30
N ASN A 207 -7.58 0.58 -2.22
CA ASN A 207 -6.92 0.87 -0.95
C ASN A 207 -6.89 2.38 -0.66
N THR A 208 -6.96 2.73 0.62
CA THR A 208 -6.56 4.06 1.11
C THR A 208 -5.28 3.97 1.93
N TYR A 209 -4.50 5.06 1.89
CA TYR A 209 -3.25 5.20 2.63
C TYR A 209 -3.29 6.46 3.47
N ALA A 210 -3.59 6.31 4.77
CA ALA A 210 -3.64 7.44 5.71
C ALA A 210 -2.29 7.63 6.39
N SER A 211 -1.82 8.87 6.59
CA SER A 211 -0.64 9.12 7.43
C SER A 211 -0.88 8.52 8.82
N LEU A 212 0.03 7.67 9.28
CA LEU A 212 -0.07 7.08 10.61
C LEU A 212 0.09 8.16 11.69
N ARG A 213 1.01 9.11 11.47
CA ARG A 213 1.39 10.13 12.45
C ARG A 213 0.49 11.36 12.42
N TRP A 214 0.13 11.83 11.23
CA TRP A 214 -0.42 13.18 11.08
C TRP A 214 -1.92 13.18 10.81
N ARG A 215 -2.62 14.05 11.55
CA ARG A 215 -4.07 14.27 11.45
C ARG A 215 -4.33 15.77 11.32
N HIS A 216 -5.45 16.13 10.70
CA HIS A 216 -5.90 17.51 10.57
C HIS A 216 -7.24 17.68 11.28
N ARG A 217 -7.25 18.45 12.38
CA ARG A 217 -8.44 18.65 13.24
C ARG A 217 -9.08 17.32 13.65
N GLY A 218 -8.26 16.41 14.19
CA GLY A 218 -8.70 15.08 14.62
C GLY A 218 -8.99 14.08 13.49
N ARG A 219 -9.05 14.50 12.22
CA ARG A 219 -9.35 13.63 11.07
C ARG A 219 -8.09 13.09 10.39
N PRO A 220 -8.08 11.83 9.88
CA PRO A 220 -6.94 11.30 9.14
C PRO A 220 -6.65 12.13 7.87
N MET A 221 -5.38 12.17 7.50
CA MET A 221 -4.91 12.74 6.24
C MET A 221 -4.46 11.62 5.31
N PHE A 222 -4.92 11.66 4.06
CA PHE A 222 -4.69 10.58 3.11
C PHE A 222 -3.70 10.97 2.02
N LEU A 223 -2.94 10.01 1.52
CA LEU A 223 -2.35 10.07 0.19
C LEU A 223 -3.48 10.35 -0.80
N SER A 224 -3.29 11.31 -1.70
CA SER A 224 -4.29 11.59 -2.72
C SER A 224 -3.72 12.25 -3.97
N LEU A 225 -4.33 11.93 -5.11
CA LEU A 225 -4.11 12.59 -6.40
C LEU A 225 -5.44 13.14 -6.92
N ASN A 226 -5.48 14.43 -7.24
CA ASN A 226 -6.69 15.03 -7.81
C ASN A 226 -6.93 14.59 -9.27
N SER A 227 -8.02 15.05 -9.88
CA SER A 227 -8.37 14.75 -11.28
C SER A 227 -7.35 15.23 -12.32
N LYS A 228 -6.38 16.08 -11.92
CA LYS A 228 -5.27 16.54 -12.75
C LYS A 228 -3.95 15.80 -12.45
N GLY A 229 -3.99 14.74 -11.64
CA GLY A 229 -2.81 13.97 -11.24
C GLY A 229 -1.90 14.70 -10.25
N ARG A 230 -2.36 15.81 -9.64
CA ARG A 230 -1.54 16.56 -8.68
C ARG A 230 -1.82 16.09 -7.24
N PRO A 231 -0.80 16.01 -6.37
CA PRO A 231 -1.00 15.68 -4.97
C PRO A 231 -1.85 16.75 -4.29
N GLN A 232 -2.77 16.35 -3.41
CA GLN A 232 -3.52 17.30 -2.58
C GLN A 232 -2.91 17.37 -1.18
N ARG A 233 -3.18 18.49 -0.49
CA ARG A 233 -2.83 18.61 0.94
C ARG A 233 -3.71 17.67 1.76
N GLY A 234 -3.10 16.90 2.64
CA GLY A 234 -3.74 15.93 3.54
C GLY A 234 -4.96 16.50 4.28
N GLY A 235 -4.90 17.74 4.77
CA GLY A 235 -6.03 18.37 5.47
C GLY A 235 -7.31 18.49 4.63
N LYS A 236 -7.19 18.52 3.30
CA LYS A 236 -8.32 18.61 2.34
C LYS A 236 -8.89 17.24 1.96
N THR A 237 -8.16 16.15 2.19
CA THR A 237 -8.56 14.79 1.78
C THR A 237 -9.75 14.26 2.59
N ARG A 238 -10.46 13.24 2.09
CA ARG A 238 -11.53 12.52 2.79
C ARG A 238 -11.49 11.06 2.34
N ARG A 239 -11.74 10.12 3.26
CA ARG A 239 -11.68 8.67 2.99
C ARG A 239 -12.61 8.23 1.85
N GLN A 240 -13.81 8.83 1.79
CA GLN A 240 -14.83 8.47 0.79
C GLN A 240 -14.51 9.04 -0.60
N HIS A 241 -13.59 9.99 -0.70
CA HIS A 241 -13.33 10.67 -1.96
C HIS A 241 -12.37 9.86 -2.84
N LEU A 242 -12.75 9.65 -4.10
CA LEU A 242 -11.99 8.84 -5.07
C LEU A 242 -10.53 9.29 -5.25
N SER A 243 -10.22 10.57 -5.00
CA SER A 243 -8.82 11.04 -5.06
C SER A 243 -7.90 10.33 -4.06
N THR A 244 -8.44 9.70 -3.02
CA THR A 244 -7.68 8.97 -1.99
C THR A 244 -7.58 7.47 -2.25
N HIS A 245 -8.22 6.98 -3.31
CA HIS A 245 -8.36 5.56 -3.61
C HIS A 245 -7.29 5.14 -4.62
N PHE A 246 -6.57 4.06 -4.31
CA PHE A 246 -5.50 3.50 -5.13
C PHE A 246 -5.61 1.99 -5.22
N LEU A 247 -5.47 1.45 -6.42
CA LEU A 247 -5.42 0.03 -6.69
C LEU A 247 -3.96 -0.42 -6.82
N PRO A 248 -3.46 -1.32 -5.97
CA PRO A 248 -2.13 -1.91 -6.13
C PRO A 248 -2.13 -2.90 -7.31
N MET A 249 -1.51 -2.51 -8.43
CA MET A 249 -1.38 -3.33 -9.62
C MET A 249 -0.04 -4.07 -9.65
N LEU A 250 -0.03 -5.30 -10.20
CA LEU A 250 1.20 -6.07 -10.42
C LEU A 250 2.14 -5.33 -11.39
N VAL A 251 3.45 -5.54 -11.18
CA VAL A 251 4.46 -5.16 -12.16
C VAL A 251 4.59 -6.33 -13.12
N SER A 252 4.01 -6.18 -14.31
CA SER A 252 4.21 -7.07 -15.47
C SER A 252 5.22 -6.47 -16.42
#